data_AF-A0A0M5JLC8-F1
#
_entry.id   AF-A0A0M5JLC8-F1
#
_cell.length_a   1.000
_cell.length_b   1.000
_cell.length_c   1.000
_cell.angle_alpha   90.00
_cell.angle_beta   90.00
_cell.angle_gamma   90.00
#
_symmetry.space_group_name_H-M   'P 1'
#
loop_
_entity.id
_entity.type
_entity.pdbx_description
1 polymer ?
#
loop_
_entity_poly.entity_id
_entity_poly.type
_entity_poly.pdbx_seq_one_letter_code
_entity_poly.pdbx_strand_id
1 'polypeptide(L)'
;MKIVILNKPYDVLSQFRADEKHQTMADFTQDPDLRIAGRLDLDSEGLMFLTDHGGLNQFITNPASKKFKTYVVQVDGEITDEALEQLRKGVELKDGITLPAKAEKIDEPDWLWERTPPVRFRASVPTSWVEIQICEGRNRQVRRMTSAVGFPTLRLIRTQIGTISIIKLGLQPGEQVEIEPLLYPDFKDVPADKPYEGRSFAKKTAPKKQHFSVAKDKAREEKGEAPFKGKKKAGGGTTRIWQMDDADKPRRKTNGTTRPNSKAPRGRGRNAR
;
A
#
# COMPACT_ATOMS: atom_id res chain seq x y z
N MET A 1 -22.42 -12.64 3.44
CA MET A 1 -21.40 -11.59 3.60
C MET A 1 -20.98 -11.62 5.05
N LYS A 2 -19.78 -12.13 5.31
CA LYS A 2 -19.16 -12.15 6.63
C LYS A 2 -18.26 -10.93 6.78
N ILE A 3 -18.30 -10.31 7.95
CA ILE A 3 -17.36 -9.25 8.33
C ILE A 3 -16.78 -9.63 9.68
N VAL A 4 -15.48 -9.89 9.70
CA VAL A 4 -14.74 -10.19 10.92
C VAL A 4 -13.82 -9.03 11.24
N ILE A 5 -13.91 -8.55 12.47
CA ILE A 5 -13.00 -7.56 13.03
C ILE A 5 -11.97 -8.30 13.85
N LEU A 6 -10.71 -8.09 13.54
CA LEU A 6 -9.60 -8.67 14.26
C LEU A 6 -8.73 -7.56 14.84
N ASN A 7 -8.36 -7.67 16.11
CA ASN A 7 -7.34 -6.81 16.71
C ASN A 7 -5.97 -7.43 16.45
N LYS A 8 -5.25 -6.93 15.44
CA LYS A 8 -4.01 -7.51 14.96
C LYS A 8 -2.87 -7.26 15.97
N PRO A 9 -2.18 -8.29 16.47
CA PRO A 9 -1.01 -8.11 17.32
C PRO A 9 0.18 -7.48 16.61
N TYR A 10 1.15 -7.04 17.41
CA TYR A 10 2.46 -6.59 16.93
C TYR A 10 3.24 -7.78 16.33
N ASP A 11 4.11 -7.49 15.37
CA ASP A 11 4.98 -8.49 14.71
C ASP A 11 4.23 -9.59 13.92
N VAL A 12 3.01 -9.29 13.48
CA VAL A 12 2.21 -10.16 12.61
C VAL A 12 2.15 -9.60 11.18
N LEU A 13 2.32 -10.44 10.17
CA LEU A 13 2.16 -10.05 8.77
C LEU A 13 0.69 -10.03 8.36
N SER A 14 0.27 -8.96 7.68
CA SER A 14 -1.05 -8.86 7.03
C SER A 14 -1.11 -9.69 5.74
N GLN A 15 -0.99 -11.01 5.86
CA GLN A 15 -1.18 -12.00 4.81
C GLN A 15 -1.63 -13.34 5.40
N PHE A 16 -2.22 -14.21 4.58
CA PHE A 16 -2.57 -15.60 4.97
C PHE A 16 -1.53 -16.64 4.57
N ARG A 17 -0.57 -16.25 3.72
CA ARG A 17 0.51 -17.16 3.32
C ARG A 17 1.49 -17.28 4.48
N ALA A 18 1.82 -18.53 4.83
CA ALA A 18 2.83 -18.82 5.84
C ALA A 18 4.14 -18.08 5.54
N ASP A 19 4.79 -17.62 6.60
CA ASP A 19 6.09 -16.98 6.59
C ASP A 19 7.00 -17.72 7.58
N GLU A 20 8.29 -17.81 7.28
CA GLU A 20 9.24 -18.56 8.11
C GLU A 20 9.61 -17.83 9.41
N LYS A 21 9.45 -16.50 9.46
CA LYS A 21 9.97 -15.66 10.54
C LYS A 21 8.88 -15.04 11.39
N HIS A 22 7.77 -14.66 10.77
CA HIS A 22 6.71 -13.92 11.45
C HIS A 22 5.40 -14.69 11.42
N GLN A 23 4.59 -14.50 12.47
CA GLN A 23 3.20 -14.94 12.45
C GLN A 23 2.42 -14.21 11.36
N THR A 24 1.33 -14.82 10.94
CA THR A 24 0.49 -14.37 9.83
C THR A 24 -0.97 -14.35 10.26
N MET A 25 -1.85 -13.84 9.42
CA MET A 25 -3.29 -13.82 9.72
C MET A 25 -3.89 -15.23 9.84
N ALA A 26 -3.24 -16.25 9.24
CA ALA A 26 -3.68 -17.64 9.32
C ALA A 26 -3.55 -18.24 10.72
N ASP A 27 -2.73 -17.65 11.59
CA ASP A 27 -2.57 -18.10 12.98
C ASP A 27 -3.77 -17.67 13.86
N PHE A 28 -4.54 -16.67 13.41
CA PHE A 28 -5.65 -16.09 14.18
C PHE A 28 -7.03 -16.41 13.62
N THR A 29 -7.14 -16.81 12.35
CA THR A 29 -8.41 -17.22 11.75
C THR A 29 -8.24 -18.42 10.84
N GLN A 30 -9.20 -19.35 10.93
CA GLN A 30 -9.20 -20.62 10.20
C GLN A 30 -10.23 -20.64 9.05
N ASP A 31 -10.99 -19.55 8.85
CA ASP A 31 -11.98 -19.47 7.78
C ASP A 31 -11.28 -19.23 6.42
N PRO A 32 -11.35 -20.20 5.48
CA PRO A 32 -10.66 -20.12 4.20
C PRO A 32 -11.30 -19.15 3.20
N ASP A 33 -12.50 -18.65 3.48
CA ASP A 33 -13.21 -17.71 2.61
C ASP A 33 -12.83 -16.26 2.92
N LEU A 34 -12.37 -15.99 4.15
CA LEU A 34 -12.00 -14.64 4.56
C LEU A 34 -10.78 -14.12 3.79
N ARG A 35 -10.89 -12.86 3.37
CA ARG A 35 -9.84 -12.08 2.73
C ARG A 35 -9.57 -10.83 3.52
N ILE A 36 -8.33 -10.40 3.50
CA ILE A 36 -7.89 -9.17 4.16
C ILE A 36 -8.48 -7.94 3.44
N ALA A 37 -9.22 -7.12 4.17
CA ALA A 37 -9.74 -5.83 3.70
C ALA A 37 -8.87 -4.67 4.21
N GLY A 38 -7.86 -4.33 3.40
CA GLY A 38 -6.85 -3.32 3.73
C GLY A 38 -5.68 -3.89 4.55
N ARG A 39 -4.55 -3.18 4.55
CA ARG A 39 -3.32 -3.65 5.17
C ARG A 39 -2.99 -2.88 6.44
N LEU A 40 -2.29 -3.54 7.36
CA LEU A 40 -1.62 -2.93 8.50
C LEU A 40 -0.15 -3.39 8.49
N ASP A 41 0.80 -2.51 8.75
CA ASP A 41 2.22 -2.86 8.68
C ASP A 41 2.60 -3.86 9.79
N LEU A 42 3.68 -4.64 9.58
CA LEU A 42 4.18 -5.63 10.54
C LEU A 42 4.34 -5.06 11.95
N ASP A 43 4.90 -3.85 12.03
CA ASP A 43 5.20 -3.14 13.27
C ASP A 43 4.00 -2.37 13.86
N SER A 44 2.80 -2.57 13.32
CA SER A 44 1.59 -1.83 13.67
C SER A 44 0.49 -2.77 14.13
N GLU A 45 -0.26 -2.33 15.13
CA GLU A 45 -1.26 -3.10 15.88
C GLU A 45 -2.68 -2.58 15.63
N GLY A 46 -3.68 -3.38 15.97
CA GLY A 46 -5.07 -2.91 16.06
C GLY A 46 -5.98 -3.40 14.95
N LEU A 47 -7.06 -2.64 14.74
CA LEU A 47 -8.22 -2.99 13.92
C LEU A 47 -7.84 -3.39 12.50
N MET A 48 -8.23 -4.60 12.13
CA MET A 48 -8.12 -5.15 10.80
C MET A 48 -9.45 -5.79 10.38
N PHE A 49 -9.90 -5.49 9.16
CA PHE A 49 -11.09 -6.11 8.59
C PHE A 49 -10.73 -7.35 7.80
N LEU A 50 -11.52 -8.40 7.99
CA LEU A 50 -11.52 -9.61 7.18
C LEU A 50 -12.95 -9.82 6.64
N THR A 51 -13.07 -10.20 5.37
CA THR A 51 -14.37 -10.42 4.73
C THR A 51 -14.28 -11.41 3.58
N ASP A 52 -15.37 -12.13 3.34
CA ASP A 52 -15.57 -12.98 2.17
C ASP A 52 -16.06 -12.19 0.93
N HIS A 53 -16.40 -10.91 1.09
CA HIS A 53 -17.10 -10.11 0.07
C HIS A 53 -16.18 -9.06 -0.58
N GLY A 54 -15.99 -9.16 -1.90
CA GLY A 54 -15.08 -8.29 -2.66
C GLY A 54 -15.50 -6.82 -2.68
N GLY A 55 -16.80 -6.56 -2.79
CA GLY A 55 -17.36 -5.20 -2.77
C GLY A 55 -17.09 -4.46 -1.46
N LEU A 56 -17.06 -5.18 -0.34
CA LEU A 56 -16.76 -4.60 0.98
C LEU A 56 -15.26 -4.28 1.09
N ASN A 57 -14.40 -5.17 0.63
CA ASN A 57 -12.96 -4.93 0.60
C ASN A 57 -12.66 -3.65 -0.20
N GLN A 58 -13.26 -3.49 -1.38
CA GLN A 58 -13.13 -2.26 -2.16
C GLN A 58 -13.68 -1.06 -1.40
N PHE A 59 -14.85 -1.16 -0.78
CA PHE A 59 -15.45 -0.06 -0.01
C PHE A 59 -14.55 0.43 1.12
N ILE A 60 -13.95 -0.47 1.90
CA ILE A 60 -13.06 -0.17 3.02
C ILE A 60 -11.70 0.38 2.53
N THR A 61 -11.17 -0.18 1.44
CA THR A 61 -9.83 0.17 0.95
C THR A 61 -9.80 1.38 0.03
N ASN A 62 -10.93 1.74 -0.59
CA ASN A 62 -10.99 2.82 -1.56
C ASN A 62 -10.72 4.16 -0.87
N PRO A 63 -9.67 4.91 -1.28
CA PRO A 63 -9.39 6.24 -0.75
C PRO A 63 -10.54 7.24 -0.93
N ALA A 64 -11.39 7.04 -1.94
CA ALA A 64 -12.53 7.90 -2.21
C ALA A 64 -13.64 7.82 -1.15
N SER A 65 -13.66 6.76 -0.32
CA SER A 65 -14.63 6.59 0.77
C SER A 65 -14.48 7.64 1.87
N LYS A 66 -13.31 8.31 1.95
CA LYS A 66 -12.95 9.35 2.94
C LYS A 66 -13.25 8.95 4.39
N LYS A 67 -13.30 7.65 4.69
CA LYS A 67 -13.55 7.15 6.04
C LYS A 67 -12.33 7.45 6.91
N PHE A 68 -12.58 8.12 8.04
CA PHE A 68 -11.54 8.37 9.02
C PHE A 68 -11.07 7.05 9.64
N LYS A 69 -9.76 6.96 9.80
CA LYS A 69 -9.06 5.90 10.51
C LYS A 69 -8.39 6.58 11.70
N THR A 70 -8.78 6.17 12.89
CA THR A 70 -8.22 6.68 14.14
C THR A 70 -7.07 5.79 14.56
N TYR A 71 -5.96 6.43 14.89
CA TYR A 71 -4.76 5.80 15.39
C TYR A 71 -4.40 6.40 16.73
N VAL A 72 -4.06 5.55 17.69
CA VAL A 72 -3.41 5.95 18.92
C VAL A 72 -1.92 5.65 18.78
N VAL A 73 -1.11 6.68 18.96
CA VAL A 73 0.29 6.69 18.57
C VAL A 73 1.13 7.09 19.78
N GLN A 74 2.08 6.25 20.16
CA GLN A 74 3.14 6.64 21.08
C GLN A 74 4.29 7.20 20.27
N VAL A 75 4.74 8.40 20.60
CA VAL A 75 5.87 9.07 19.95
C VAL A 75 7.05 9.25 20.90
N ASP A 76 8.24 9.32 20.32
CA ASP A 76 9.48 9.66 21.03
C ASP A 76 9.52 11.17 21.30
N GLY A 77 9.64 11.56 22.57
CA GLY A 77 9.59 12.94 23.03
C GLY A 77 8.21 13.40 23.50
N GLU A 78 8.20 14.61 24.07
CA GLU A 78 7.01 15.33 24.50
C GLU A 78 6.47 16.15 23.32
N ILE A 79 5.39 15.70 22.67
CA ILE A 79 4.85 16.40 21.49
C ILE A 79 4.36 17.81 21.86
N THR A 80 4.72 18.80 21.05
CA THR A 80 4.33 20.20 21.26
C THR A 80 3.06 20.57 20.49
N ASP A 81 2.41 21.65 20.92
CA ASP A 81 1.20 22.17 20.26
C ASP A 81 1.49 22.63 18.82
N GLU A 82 2.69 23.14 18.54
CA GLU A 82 3.10 23.51 17.19
C GLU A 82 3.20 22.29 16.28
N ALA A 83 3.72 21.18 16.79
CA ALA A 83 3.81 19.92 16.03
C ALA A 83 2.41 19.35 15.76
N LEU A 84 1.51 19.39 16.74
CA LEU A 84 0.11 19.00 16.55
C LEU A 84 -0.57 19.87 15.48
N GLU A 85 -0.32 21.18 15.49
CA GLU A 85 -0.90 22.10 14.52
C GLU A 85 -0.38 21.85 13.09
N GLN A 86 0.90 21.49 12.94
CA GLN A 86 1.45 21.05 11.65
C GLN A 86 0.76 19.76 11.16
N LEU A 87 0.55 18.78 12.04
CA LEU A 87 -0.18 17.55 11.70
C LEU A 87 -1.62 17.86 11.25
N ARG A 88 -2.30 18.79 11.93
CA ARG A 88 -3.68 19.19 11.59
C ARG A 88 -3.79 19.87 10.24
N LYS A 89 -2.86 20.79 9.92
CA LYS A 89 -2.82 21.49 8.64
C LYS A 89 -2.42 20.59 7.47
N GLY A 90 -1.65 19.54 7.77
CA GLY A 90 -1.05 18.64 6.80
C GLY A 90 0.44 18.93 6.65
N VAL A 91 1.21 17.85 6.45
CA VAL A 91 2.67 17.88 6.43
C VAL A 91 3.19 17.47 5.06
N GLU A 92 4.30 18.07 4.64
CA GLU A 92 4.95 17.68 3.39
C GLU A 92 5.72 16.37 3.57
N LEU A 93 5.36 15.36 2.79
CA LEU A 93 6.06 14.08 2.71
C LEU A 93 6.67 13.91 1.31
N LYS A 94 7.54 12.90 1.15
CA LYS A 94 8.21 12.61 -0.14
C LYS A 94 7.27 12.41 -1.34
N ASP A 95 6.06 11.94 -1.08
CA ASP A 95 4.99 11.68 -2.04
C ASP A 95 3.92 12.80 -2.07
N GLY A 96 4.22 13.98 -1.50
CA GLY A 96 3.39 15.18 -1.50
C GLY A 96 2.86 15.59 -0.13
N ILE A 97 2.12 16.70 -0.07
CA ILE A 97 1.43 17.19 1.13
C ILE A 97 0.33 16.20 1.56
N THR A 98 0.20 15.94 2.86
CA THR A 98 -0.92 15.15 3.40
C THR A 98 -2.20 15.96 3.43
N LEU A 99 -3.35 15.28 3.39
CA LEU A 99 -4.60 15.93 3.73
C LEU A 99 -4.57 16.41 5.20
N PRO A 100 -5.39 17.42 5.55
CA PRO A 100 -5.60 17.79 6.94
C PRO A 100 -6.01 16.58 7.78
N ALA A 101 -5.39 16.45 8.94
CA ALA A 101 -5.69 15.39 9.91
C ALA A 101 -6.36 15.99 11.15
N LYS A 102 -6.95 15.13 11.99
CA LYS A 102 -7.20 15.50 13.39
C LYS A 102 -6.07 14.93 14.22
N ALA A 103 -5.47 15.75 15.08
CA ALA A 103 -4.39 15.34 15.96
C ALA A 103 -4.58 15.98 17.33
N GLU A 104 -4.58 15.15 18.37
CA GLU A 104 -4.79 15.57 19.75
C GLU A 104 -3.85 14.80 20.67
N LYS A 105 -3.18 15.50 21.60
CA LYS A 105 -2.40 14.86 22.66
C LYS A 105 -3.37 14.22 23.64
N ILE A 106 -3.11 12.98 24.01
CA ILE A 106 -3.92 12.22 24.97
C ILE A 106 -3.01 11.65 26.04
N ASP A 107 -3.60 11.29 27.17
CA ASP A 107 -2.91 10.50 28.19
C ASP A 107 -2.71 9.05 27.70
N GLU A 108 -1.87 8.30 28.41
CA GLU A 108 -1.74 6.87 28.17
C GLU A 108 -3.11 6.19 28.35
N PRO A 109 -3.63 5.45 27.37
CA PRO A 109 -4.97 4.91 27.48
C PRO A 109 -5.06 3.77 28.49
N ASP A 110 -6.09 3.79 29.35
CA ASP A 110 -6.32 2.73 30.36
C ASP A 110 -6.59 1.34 29.76
N TRP A 111 -7.10 1.27 28.52
CA TRP A 111 -7.38 0.03 27.81
C TRP A 111 -6.15 -0.58 27.13
N LEU A 112 -4.99 0.06 27.24
CA LEU A 112 -3.78 -0.32 26.52
C LEU A 112 -3.24 -1.68 27.00
N TRP A 113 -3.14 -2.63 26.08
CA TRP A 113 -2.51 -3.92 26.35
C TRP A 113 -0.98 -3.84 26.31
N GLU A 114 -0.34 -4.75 27.04
CA GLU A 114 1.12 -4.95 26.98
C GLU A 114 1.55 -5.41 25.58
N ARG A 115 2.67 -4.87 25.09
CA ARG A 115 3.25 -5.25 23.80
C ARG A 115 4.43 -6.18 23.98
N THR A 116 4.49 -7.24 23.17
CA THR A 116 5.67 -8.12 23.07
C THR A 116 6.28 -8.01 21.67
N PRO A 117 7.57 -7.64 21.54
CA PRO A 117 8.42 -7.04 22.57
C PRO A 117 7.95 -5.64 23.00
N PRO A 118 8.30 -5.20 24.22
CA PRO A 118 7.92 -3.89 24.73
C PRO A 118 8.52 -2.76 23.88
N VAL A 119 7.94 -1.57 23.98
CA VAL A 119 8.57 -0.36 23.45
C VAL A 119 9.86 -0.13 24.23
N ARG A 120 10.95 0.18 23.51
CA ARG A 120 12.24 0.45 24.14
C ARG A 120 12.12 1.69 25.02
N PHE A 121 12.08 1.47 26.33
CA PHE A 121 12.05 2.54 27.31
C PHE A 121 13.44 3.13 27.53
N ARG A 122 13.52 4.46 27.64
CA ARG A 122 14.73 5.20 28.02
C ARG A 122 14.34 6.20 29.09
N ALA A 123 14.81 6.01 30.33
CA ALA A 123 14.43 6.86 31.47
C ALA A 123 14.72 8.36 31.25
N SER A 124 15.70 8.69 30.40
CA SER A 124 16.09 10.07 30.11
C SER A 124 15.31 10.73 28.97
N VAL A 125 14.41 9.99 28.28
CA VAL A 125 13.69 10.51 27.12
C VAL A 125 12.19 10.32 27.36
N PRO A 126 11.40 11.41 27.48
CA PRO A 126 9.96 11.30 27.65
C PRO A 126 9.33 10.70 26.40
N THR A 127 8.15 10.11 26.55
CA THR A 127 7.28 9.71 25.44
C THR A 127 5.91 10.35 25.65
N SER A 128 5.18 10.54 24.57
CA SER A 128 3.83 11.09 24.63
C SER A 128 2.88 10.33 23.71
N TRP A 129 1.59 10.40 24.02
CA TRP A 129 0.54 9.76 23.27
C TRP A 129 -0.28 10.77 22.47
N VAL A 130 -0.63 10.37 21.25
CA VAL A 130 -1.36 11.21 20.31
C VAL A 130 -2.44 10.37 19.64
N GLU A 131 -3.67 10.89 19.63
CA GLU A 131 -4.70 10.38 18.75
C GLU A 131 -4.60 11.12 17.40
N ILE A 132 -4.46 10.35 16.31
CA ILE A 132 -4.40 10.87 14.95
C ILE A 132 -5.52 10.24 14.12
N GLN A 133 -6.38 11.07 13.53
CA GLN A 133 -7.41 10.64 12.59
C GLN A 133 -7.09 11.12 11.17
N ILE A 134 -6.96 10.19 10.23
CA ILE A 134 -6.73 10.47 8.81
C ILE A 134 -7.79 9.82 7.93
N CYS A 135 -8.16 10.48 6.83
CA CYS A 135 -9.10 9.95 5.83
C CYS A 135 -8.40 9.38 4.58
N GLU A 136 -7.06 9.36 4.57
CA GLU A 136 -6.23 8.75 3.53
C GLU A 136 -5.56 7.46 4.02
N GLY A 137 -4.66 6.89 3.20
CA GLY A 137 -4.06 5.58 3.47
C GLY A 137 -2.75 5.38 2.73
N ARG A 138 -1.86 6.38 2.74
CA ARG A 138 -0.54 6.26 2.10
C ARG A 138 0.35 5.31 2.88
N ASN A 139 1.36 4.75 2.22
CA ASN A 139 2.28 3.81 2.85
C ASN A 139 2.94 4.44 4.10
N ARG A 140 2.86 3.76 5.26
CA ARG A 140 3.46 4.20 6.54
C ARG A 140 3.12 5.64 6.92
N GLN A 141 1.95 6.14 6.50
CA GLN A 141 1.67 7.57 6.52
C GLN A 141 1.82 8.19 7.91
N VAL A 142 1.13 7.65 8.93
CA VAL A 142 1.16 8.19 10.30
C VAL A 142 2.59 8.29 10.81
N ARG A 143 3.39 7.23 10.64
CA ARG A 143 4.80 7.22 11.05
C ARG A 143 5.65 8.28 10.37
N ARG A 144 5.41 8.49 9.07
CA ARG A 144 6.10 9.53 8.30
C ARG A 144 5.65 10.92 8.72
N MET A 145 4.37 11.09 9.05
CA MET A 145 3.84 12.37 9.55
C MET A 145 4.45 12.74 10.90
N THR A 146 4.41 11.85 11.90
CA THR A 146 4.97 12.18 13.22
C THR A 146 6.48 12.40 13.14
N SER A 147 7.20 11.62 12.33
CA SER A 147 8.63 11.82 12.10
C SER A 147 8.94 13.15 11.40
N ALA A 148 8.08 13.63 10.50
CA ALA A 148 8.30 14.89 9.79
C ALA A 148 8.17 16.11 10.71
N VAL A 149 7.33 16.02 11.75
CA VAL A 149 7.19 17.07 12.78
C VAL A 149 8.17 16.90 13.95
N GLY A 150 9.11 15.97 13.86
CA GLY A 150 10.18 15.78 14.85
C GLY A 150 9.94 14.73 15.93
N PHE A 151 8.82 13.99 15.88
CA PHE A 151 8.40 13.03 16.92
C PHE A 151 8.22 11.62 16.33
N PRO A 152 9.29 10.84 16.12
CA PRO A 152 9.20 9.50 15.53
C PRO A 152 8.24 8.57 16.30
N THR A 153 7.45 7.78 15.56
CA THR A 153 6.50 6.83 16.16
C THR A 153 7.21 5.61 16.77
N LEU A 154 6.92 5.33 18.05
CA LEU A 154 7.38 4.16 18.80
C LEU A 154 6.37 3.00 18.81
N ARG A 155 5.08 3.34 18.90
CA ARG A 155 3.95 2.38 18.88
C ARG A 155 2.80 2.97 18.08
N LEU A 156 2.14 2.13 17.29
CA LEU A 156 1.03 2.55 16.42
C LEU A 156 -0.10 1.54 16.50
N ILE A 157 -1.24 1.98 17.02
CA ILE A 157 -2.43 1.16 17.18
C ILE A 157 -3.58 1.79 16.39
N ARG A 158 -4.12 1.09 15.41
CA ARG A 158 -5.35 1.55 14.73
C ARG A 158 -6.55 1.14 15.58
N THR A 159 -7.20 2.09 16.24
CA THR A 159 -8.30 1.80 17.16
C THR A 159 -9.67 1.79 16.47
N GLN A 160 -9.83 2.54 15.38
CA GLN A 160 -11.12 2.71 14.73
C GLN A 160 -11.02 2.99 13.23
N ILE A 161 -12.01 2.49 12.48
CA ILE A 161 -12.25 2.83 11.08
C ILE A 161 -13.74 3.12 10.92
N GLY A 162 -14.09 4.32 10.47
CA GLY A 162 -15.49 4.74 10.40
C GLY A 162 -16.14 4.66 11.78
N THR A 163 -17.25 3.93 11.89
CA THR A 163 -17.98 3.73 13.15
C THR A 163 -17.47 2.56 14.01
N ILE A 164 -16.56 1.74 13.48
CA ILE A 164 -16.15 0.47 14.11
C ILE A 164 -14.87 0.68 14.90
N SER A 165 -14.92 0.36 16.19
CA SER A 165 -13.82 0.53 17.13
C SER A 165 -13.53 -0.77 17.86
N ILE A 166 -12.26 -1.19 17.91
CA ILE A 166 -11.84 -2.39 18.66
C ILE A 166 -12.02 -2.20 20.17
N ILE A 167 -11.96 -0.96 20.65
CA ILE A 167 -12.15 -0.64 22.08
C ILE A 167 -13.61 -0.84 22.47
N LYS A 168 -14.54 -0.38 21.63
CA LYS A 168 -15.98 -0.58 21.85
C LYS A 168 -16.40 -2.05 21.74
N LEU A 169 -15.69 -2.82 20.92
CA LEU A 169 -15.88 -4.26 20.77
C LEU A 169 -15.18 -5.07 21.87
N GLY A 170 -14.36 -4.44 22.72
CA GLY A 170 -13.64 -5.10 23.81
C GLY A 170 -12.57 -6.10 23.37
N LEU A 171 -12.03 -5.97 22.14
CA LEU A 171 -11.11 -6.97 21.58
C LEU A 171 -9.67 -6.77 22.07
N GLN A 172 -9.12 -7.81 22.69
CA GLN A 172 -7.69 -7.91 22.99
C GLN A 172 -6.87 -8.35 21.77
N PRO A 173 -5.54 -8.17 21.77
CA PRO A 173 -4.70 -8.60 20.66
C PRO A 173 -4.88 -10.08 20.31
N GLY A 174 -5.09 -10.35 19.03
CA GLY A 174 -5.31 -11.69 18.50
C GLY A 174 -6.76 -12.14 18.54
N GLU A 175 -7.63 -11.43 19.26
CA GLU A 175 -9.06 -11.71 19.28
C GLU A 175 -9.75 -11.18 18.03
N GLN A 176 -10.84 -11.86 17.69
CA GLN A 176 -11.70 -11.49 16.58
C GLN A 176 -13.17 -11.65 16.95
N VAL A 177 -14.02 -10.85 16.30
CA VAL A 177 -15.47 -10.97 16.40
C VAL A 177 -16.08 -10.80 15.02
N GLU A 178 -17.07 -11.63 14.70
CA GLU A 178 -17.92 -11.43 13.54
C GLU A 178 -18.98 -10.39 13.86
N ILE A 179 -19.17 -9.43 12.97
CA ILE A 179 -20.16 -8.36 13.12
C ILE A 179 -21.26 -8.49 12.07
N GLU A 180 -22.50 -8.24 12.50
CA GLU A 180 -23.65 -8.22 11.61
C GLU A 180 -23.64 -6.91 10.80
N PRO A 181 -23.46 -6.95 9.46
CA PRO A 181 -23.27 -5.74 8.66
C PRO A 181 -24.44 -4.76 8.75
N LEU A 182 -25.66 -5.26 8.91
CA LEU A 182 -26.89 -4.45 8.98
C LEU A 182 -26.93 -3.53 10.21
N LEU A 183 -26.16 -3.84 11.26
CA LEU A 183 -26.06 -3.01 12.46
C LEU A 183 -25.19 -1.76 12.26
N TYR A 184 -24.41 -1.70 11.17
CA TYR A 184 -23.48 -0.61 10.92
C TYR A 184 -23.94 0.21 9.71
N PRO A 185 -24.28 1.49 9.89
CA PRO A 185 -24.68 2.37 8.79
C PRO A 185 -23.66 2.44 7.66
N ASP A 186 -22.37 2.28 8.00
CA ASP A 186 -21.26 2.27 7.05
C ASP A 186 -21.38 1.15 5.99
N PHE A 187 -22.13 0.08 6.25
CA PHE A 187 -22.24 -1.07 5.35
C PHE A 187 -23.60 -1.22 4.66
N LYS A 188 -24.50 -0.25 4.80
CA LYS A 188 -25.82 -0.29 4.13
C LYS A 188 -25.69 -0.16 2.61
N ASP A 189 -24.71 0.60 2.13
CA ASP A 189 -24.51 0.91 0.71
C ASP A 189 -23.29 0.17 0.11
N VAL A 190 -22.97 -1.03 0.61
CA VAL A 190 -21.84 -1.81 0.08
C VAL A 190 -22.15 -2.21 -1.37
N PRO A 191 -21.27 -1.91 -2.33
CA PRO A 191 -21.45 -2.35 -3.71
C PRO A 191 -21.60 -3.87 -3.79
N ALA A 192 -22.54 -4.35 -4.60
CA ALA A 192 -22.75 -5.78 -4.81
C ALA A 192 -21.44 -6.50 -5.20
N ASP A 193 -21.25 -7.74 -4.73
CA ASP A 193 -20.10 -8.54 -5.10
C ASP A 193 -20.06 -8.71 -6.62
N LYS A 194 -18.98 -8.22 -7.23
CA LYS A 194 -18.70 -8.52 -8.63
C LYS A 194 -17.61 -9.58 -8.64
N PRO A 195 -17.79 -10.70 -9.37
CA PRO A 195 -16.72 -11.66 -9.53
C PRO A 195 -15.48 -10.93 -10.03
N TYR A 196 -14.31 -11.28 -9.48
CA TYR A 196 -13.04 -10.68 -9.86
C TYR A 196 -12.83 -10.87 -11.37
N GLU A 197 -13.18 -9.84 -12.15
CA GLU A 197 -12.76 -9.75 -13.53
C GLU A 197 -11.27 -9.50 -13.50
N GLY A 198 -10.51 -10.58 -13.66
CA GLY A 198 -9.07 -10.48 -13.83
C GLY A 198 -8.80 -9.39 -14.85
N ARG A 199 -8.06 -8.36 -14.43
CA ARG A 199 -7.49 -7.39 -15.37
C ARG A 199 -6.54 -8.17 -16.25
N SER A 200 -7.08 -8.81 -17.29
CA SER A 200 -6.29 -9.20 -18.43
C SER A 200 -5.65 -7.90 -18.88
N PHE A 201 -4.33 -7.82 -18.76
CA PHE A 201 -3.56 -6.86 -19.51
C PHE A 201 -3.70 -7.25 -20.98
N ALA A 202 -4.90 -7.12 -21.54
CA ALA A 202 -5.07 -6.97 -22.96
C ALA A 202 -4.32 -5.68 -23.28
N LYS A 203 -3.13 -5.82 -23.88
CA LYS A 203 -2.43 -4.72 -24.54
C LYS A 203 -3.49 -4.00 -25.37
N LYS A 204 -3.95 -2.84 -24.92
CA LYS A 204 -4.68 -1.92 -25.80
C LYS A 204 -3.70 -1.61 -26.92
N THR A 205 -3.89 -2.26 -28.07
CA THR A 205 -3.25 -1.84 -29.30
C THR A 205 -3.75 -0.43 -29.55
N ALA A 206 -2.91 0.55 -29.25
CA ALA A 206 -3.23 1.94 -29.55
C ALA A 206 -3.56 2.03 -31.05
N PRO A 207 -4.66 2.69 -31.45
CA PRO A 207 -4.93 2.91 -32.86
C PRO A 207 -3.77 3.74 -33.42
N LYS A 208 -3.15 3.25 -34.51
CA LYS A 208 -2.14 3.98 -35.27
C LYS A 208 -2.74 5.31 -35.70
N LYS A 209 -2.30 6.42 -35.12
CA LYS A 209 -2.56 7.75 -35.69
C LYS A 209 -1.84 7.82 -37.03
N GLN A 210 -2.61 7.84 -38.13
CA GLN A 210 -2.09 8.26 -39.43
C GLN A 210 -1.71 9.73 -39.32
N HIS A 211 -0.41 10.02 -39.42
CA HIS A 211 0.05 11.39 -39.62
C HIS A 211 -0.33 11.81 -41.04
N PHE A 212 -1.40 12.59 -41.18
CA PHE A 212 -1.61 13.42 -42.37
C PHE A 212 -0.61 14.59 -42.28
N SER A 213 0.48 14.52 -43.04
CA SER A 213 1.36 15.65 -43.29
C SER A 213 0.76 16.47 -44.44
N VAL A 214 -0.02 17.50 -44.11
CA VAL A 214 -0.40 18.54 -45.07
C VAL A 214 -0.15 19.90 -44.43
N ALA A 215 0.49 20.76 -45.21
CA ALA A 215 0.76 22.18 -44.96
C ALA A 215 1.94 22.50 -44.01
N LYS A 216 3.16 22.45 -44.56
CA LYS A 216 4.17 23.48 -44.25
C LYS A 216 5.24 23.64 -45.33
N ASP A 217 4.81 23.72 -46.59
CA ASP A 217 5.60 24.26 -47.69
C ASP A 217 4.92 25.53 -48.18
N LYS A 218 5.36 26.67 -47.61
CA LYS A 218 5.27 28.04 -48.14
C LYS A 218 5.56 29.02 -47.00
N ALA A 219 6.85 29.25 -46.77
CA ALA A 219 7.45 30.45 -46.15
C ALA A 219 8.83 30.10 -45.58
N ARG A 220 9.77 29.69 -46.44
CA ARG A 220 11.20 29.79 -46.15
C ARG A 220 12.05 29.79 -47.42
N GLU A 221 11.59 30.52 -48.43
CA GLU A 221 12.44 31.08 -49.49
C GLU A 221 12.55 32.57 -49.17
N GLU A 222 13.45 32.92 -48.26
CA GLU A 222 14.01 34.25 -48.07
C GLU A 222 15.00 34.16 -46.92
N LYS A 223 16.19 33.64 -47.24
CA LYS A 223 17.49 33.85 -46.59
C LYS A 223 18.44 32.82 -47.18
N GLY A 224 19.22 33.27 -48.17
CA GLY A 224 20.20 32.46 -48.89
C GLY A 224 21.31 31.97 -47.96
N GLU A 225 21.16 30.73 -47.51
CA GLU A 225 22.22 29.95 -46.89
C GLU A 225 22.40 28.64 -47.66
N ALA A 226 23.66 28.32 -47.96
CA ALA A 226 24.06 27.15 -48.74
C ALA A 226 23.63 25.83 -48.07
N PRO A 227 23.31 24.78 -48.84
CA PRO A 227 22.73 23.55 -48.30
C PRO A 227 23.76 22.75 -47.48
N PHE A 228 23.48 22.57 -46.19
CA PHE A 228 24.21 21.67 -45.31
C PHE A 228 23.98 20.21 -45.76
N LYS A 229 25.02 19.52 -46.25
CA LYS A 229 24.99 18.08 -46.54
C LYS A 229 24.95 17.27 -45.23
N GLY A 230 23.77 17.18 -44.62
CA GLY A 230 23.49 16.25 -43.53
C GLY A 230 23.33 14.83 -44.09
N LYS A 231 24.31 13.95 -43.81
CA LYS A 231 24.20 12.51 -44.06
C LYS A 231 22.93 11.97 -43.40
N LYS A 232 22.02 11.38 -44.19
CA LYS A 232 20.91 10.56 -43.69
C LYS A 232 21.51 9.40 -42.87
N LYS A 233 21.45 9.47 -41.53
CA LYS A 233 21.62 8.29 -40.69
C LYS A 233 20.38 7.42 -40.89
N ALA A 234 20.57 6.26 -41.50
CA ALA A 234 19.59 5.19 -41.49
C ALA A 234 19.18 4.92 -40.04
N GLY A 235 17.88 4.89 -39.76
CA GLY A 235 17.34 4.55 -38.46
C GLY A 235 17.66 3.10 -38.12
N GLY A 236 18.80 2.88 -37.45
CA GLY A 236 19.11 1.63 -36.79
C GLY A 236 18.26 1.50 -35.53
N GLY A 237 17.13 0.83 -35.64
CA GLY A 237 16.38 0.38 -34.46
C GLY A 237 17.27 -0.54 -33.63
N THR A 238 17.42 -0.24 -32.35
CA THR A 238 18.17 -1.10 -31.43
C THR A 238 17.46 -2.45 -31.33
N THR A 239 18.11 -3.52 -31.77
CA THR A 239 17.59 -4.88 -31.66
C THR A 239 17.27 -5.18 -30.20
N ARG A 240 16.04 -5.59 -29.90
CA ARG A 240 15.67 -5.91 -28.52
C ARG A 240 16.35 -7.21 -28.10
N ILE A 241 16.69 -7.34 -26.81
CA ILE A 241 17.51 -8.46 -26.28
C ILE A 241 16.94 -9.86 -26.62
N TRP A 242 15.62 -10.01 -26.76
CA TRP A 242 15.01 -11.30 -27.15
C TRP A 242 15.08 -11.61 -28.65
N GLN A 243 15.46 -10.63 -29.47
CA GLN A 243 15.67 -10.73 -30.92
C GLN A 243 17.15 -10.88 -31.27
N MET A 244 18.04 -10.85 -30.28
CA MET A 244 19.48 -11.09 -30.45
C MET A 244 19.76 -12.59 -30.43
N ASP A 245 20.76 -13.01 -31.20
CA ASP A 245 21.33 -14.35 -31.09
C ASP A 245 22.03 -14.52 -29.74
N ASP A 246 22.08 -15.77 -29.24
CA ASP A 246 22.57 -16.05 -27.89
C ASP A 246 24.04 -15.66 -27.65
N ALA A 247 24.85 -15.53 -28.71
CA ALA A 247 26.23 -15.06 -28.65
C ALA A 247 26.34 -13.55 -28.39
N ASP A 248 25.33 -12.76 -28.81
CA ASP A 248 25.36 -11.29 -28.76
C ASP A 248 24.57 -10.71 -27.58
N LYS A 249 23.87 -11.55 -26.80
CA LYS A 249 23.16 -11.11 -25.60
C LYS A 249 24.18 -10.69 -24.53
N PRO A 250 23.99 -9.53 -23.86
CA PRO A 250 24.88 -9.11 -22.78
C PRO A 250 24.82 -10.12 -21.63
N ARG A 251 25.92 -10.84 -21.40
CA ARG A 251 26.05 -11.76 -20.27
C ARG A 251 26.05 -10.95 -18.98
N ARG A 252 25.05 -11.21 -18.11
CA ARG A 252 24.97 -10.62 -16.77
C ARG A 252 26.20 -11.04 -15.97
N LYS A 253 27.11 -10.11 -15.65
CA LYS A 253 28.12 -10.35 -14.61
C LYS A 253 27.37 -10.54 -13.29
N THR A 254 27.34 -11.76 -12.78
CA THR A 254 26.71 -12.09 -11.50
C THR A 254 27.81 -12.20 -10.45
N ASN A 255 27.65 -11.52 -9.31
CA ASN A 255 28.50 -11.70 -8.14
C ASN A 255 28.09 -13.00 -7.42
N GLY A 256 28.54 -14.14 -7.97
CA GLY A 256 28.95 -15.32 -7.21
C GLY A 256 27.98 -16.01 -6.24
N THR A 257 26.68 -15.71 -6.17
CA THR A 257 25.76 -16.41 -5.25
C THR A 257 24.32 -16.47 -5.77
N THR A 258 24.00 -17.41 -6.66
CA THR A 258 22.64 -18.00 -6.72
C THR A 258 22.66 -19.39 -7.36
N ARG A 259 22.08 -20.36 -6.65
CA ARG A 259 21.82 -21.78 -7.00
C ARG A 259 21.40 -22.00 -8.47
N PRO A 260 21.80 -23.12 -9.10
CA PRO A 260 21.31 -23.52 -10.41
C PRO A 260 19.80 -23.80 -10.40
N ASN A 261 19.08 -23.22 -11.36
CA ASN A 261 17.65 -23.43 -11.58
C ASN A 261 17.40 -24.81 -12.20
N SER A 262 17.15 -25.82 -11.37
CA SER A 262 16.80 -27.18 -11.81
C SER A 262 15.31 -27.30 -12.19
N LYS A 263 14.86 -26.55 -13.19
CA LYS A 263 13.58 -26.81 -13.85
C LYS A 263 13.83 -27.34 -15.26
N ALA A 264 13.59 -28.65 -15.42
CA ALA A 264 13.59 -29.33 -16.70
C ALA A 264 12.57 -28.68 -17.67
N PRO A 265 12.87 -28.58 -18.98
CA PRO A 265 11.94 -28.02 -19.94
C PRO A 265 10.79 -29.00 -20.21
N ARG A 266 9.54 -28.54 -20.04
CA ARG A 266 8.35 -29.25 -20.52
C ARG A 266 8.37 -29.24 -22.04
N GLY A 267 8.69 -30.38 -22.64
CA GLY A 267 8.65 -30.59 -24.09
C GLY A 267 7.23 -30.46 -24.64
N ARG A 268 7.08 -29.62 -25.67
CA ARG A 268 5.90 -29.63 -26.56
C ARG A 268 6.07 -30.78 -27.54
N GLY A 269 5.34 -31.88 -27.34
CA GLY A 269 5.13 -32.89 -28.38
C GLY A 269 4.00 -32.46 -29.31
N ARG A 270 4.36 -32.03 -30.53
CA ARG A 270 3.50 -32.13 -31.72
C ARG A 270 3.84 -33.45 -32.40
N ASN A 271 2.83 -34.25 -32.72
CA ASN A 271 2.75 -35.18 -33.87
C ASN A 271 1.25 -35.35 -34.09
N ALA A 272 0.62 -35.02 -35.22
CA ALA A 272 0.90 -35.40 -36.61
C ALA A 272 0.96 -36.92 -36.79
N ARG A 273 -0.22 -37.55 -36.84
CA ARG A 273 -0.72 -38.40 -37.93
C ARG A 273 -2.22 -38.60 -37.74
#